data_AF-A0A543HSI7-F1
#
_entry.id   AF-A0A543HSI7-F1
#
_cell.length_a   1.000
_cell.length_b   1.000
_cell.length_c   1.000
_cell.angle_alpha   90.00
_cell.angle_beta   90.00
_cell.angle_gamma   90.00
#
_symmetry.space_group_name_H-M   'P 1'
#
loop_
_entity.id
_entity.type
_entity.pdbx_description
1 polymer ?
#
loop_
_entity_poly.entity_id
_entity_poly.type
_entity_poly.pdbx_seq_one_letter_code
_entity_poly.pdbx_strand_id
1 'polypeptide(L)'
;MQLGTRWRFGETPPGRLSAAVVSALAVAERDAAHNATEAAGYVWTLTWLEGHAVCELDECTRVVQRADGSVGIESITDQNDFVGECPEDDWLIP
;
A
#
# COMPACT_ATOMS: atom_id res chain seq x y z
N MET A 1 -20.49 14.03 -1.48
CA MET A 1 -20.39 13.06 -0.38
C MET A 1 -20.60 11.67 -0.96
N GLN A 2 -19.55 10.99 -1.42
CA GLN A 2 -19.69 9.63 -1.95
C GLN A 2 -18.73 8.73 -1.20
N LEU A 3 -19.31 7.95 -0.29
CA LEU A 3 -18.62 7.02 0.59
C LEU A 3 -17.85 6.02 -0.27
N GLY A 4 -16.53 5.96 -0.06
CA GLY A 4 -15.69 4.96 -0.69
C GLY A 4 -16.19 3.56 -0.36
N THR A 5 -16.12 2.65 -1.33
CA THR A 5 -16.47 1.25 -1.09
C THR A 5 -15.37 0.66 -0.21
N ARG A 6 -15.73 0.03 0.90
CA ARG A 6 -14.78 -0.69 1.75
C ARG A 6 -15.08 -2.19 1.72
N TRP A 7 -14.03 -3.00 1.66
CA TRP A 7 -14.12 -4.47 1.68
C TRP A 7 -12.95 -5.04 2.47
N ARG A 8 -13.05 -6.30 2.87
CA ARG A 8 -11.99 -6.95 3.64
C ARG A 8 -10.85 -7.41 2.75
N PHE A 9 -9.66 -7.48 3.31
CA PHE A 9 -8.52 -8.15 2.68
C PHE A 9 -8.89 -9.57 2.23
N GLY A 10 -8.57 -9.91 0.98
CA GLY A 10 -8.91 -11.18 0.34
C GLY A 10 -10.38 -11.34 -0.09
N GLU A 11 -11.23 -10.33 0.14
CA GLU A 11 -12.62 -10.34 -0.32
C GLU A 11 -12.73 -9.91 -1.80
N THR A 12 -13.88 -10.19 -2.43
CA THR A 12 -14.09 -9.82 -3.83
C THR A 12 -14.13 -8.29 -3.99
N PRO A 13 -13.20 -7.69 -4.76
CA PRO A 13 -13.22 -6.26 -5.00
C PRO A 13 -14.47 -5.84 -5.78
N PRO A 14 -14.95 -4.60 -5.62
CA PRO A 14 -16.11 -4.11 -6.38
C PRO A 14 -15.83 -4.14 -7.88
N GLY A 15 -16.75 -4.70 -8.66
CA GLY A 15 -16.62 -4.90 -10.12
C GLY A 15 -16.47 -3.63 -10.97
N ARG A 16 -16.43 -2.45 -10.35
CA ARG A 16 -16.06 -1.19 -11.02
C ARG A 16 -14.56 -1.05 -11.25
N LEU A 17 -13.74 -1.85 -10.57
CA LEU A 17 -12.28 -1.79 -10.67
C LEU A 17 -11.81 -2.43 -11.98
N SER A 18 -10.80 -1.82 -12.59
CA SER A 18 -10.14 -2.39 -13.77
C SER A 18 -9.33 -3.64 -13.40
N ALA A 19 -9.17 -4.57 -14.33
CA ALA A 19 -8.36 -5.78 -14.12
C ALA A 19 -6.92 -5.46 -13.64
N ALA A 20 -6.33 -4.37 -14.12
CA ALA A 20 -5.02 -3.90 -13.67
C ALA A 20 -4.99 -3.57 -12.16
N VAL A 21 -6.07 -2.96 -11.64
CA VAL A 21 -6.18 -2.62 -10.21
C VAL A 21 -6.36 -3.90 -9.40
N VAL A 22 -7.19 -4.83 -9.87
CA VAL A 22 -7.40 -6.13 -9.21
C VAL A 22 -6.09 -6.93 -9.11
N SER A 23 -5.30 -6.96 -10.19
CA SER A 23 -3.98 -7.59 -10.16
C SER A 23 -3.02 -6.91 -9.19
N ALA A 24 -3.02 -5.57 -9.13
CA ALA A 24 -2.18 -4.82 -8.20
C ALA A 24 -2.60 -5.03 -6.73
N LEU A 25 -3.90 -5.10 -6.46
CA LEU A 25 -4.42 -5.45 -5.13
C LEU A 25 -3.90 -6.82 -4.71
N ALA A 26 -4.00 -7.85 -5.56
CA ALA A 26 -3.51 -9.18 -5.23
C ALA A 26 -1.99 -9.23 -4.95
N VAL A 27 -1.20 -8.40 -5.64
CA VAL A 27 0.24 -8.26 -5.38
C VAL A 27 0.47 -7.59 -4.02
N ALA A 28 -0.23 -6.48 -3.74
CA ALA A 28 -0.16 -5.79 -2.47
C ALA A 28 -0.57 -6.70 -1.30
N GLU A 29 -1.63 -7.50 -1.48
CA GLU A 29 -2.08 -8.49 -0.49
C GLU A 29 -1.02 -9.56 -0.23
N ARG A 30 -0.32 -10.02 -1.28
CA ARG A 30 0.75 -11.00 -1.11
C ARG A 30 1.95 -10.44 -0.34
N ASP A 31 2.30 -9.19 -0.58
CA ASP A 31 3.38 -8.49 0.12
C ASP A 31 3.00 -8.21 1.58
N ALA A 32 1.79 -7.71 1.81
CA ALA A 32 1.20 -7.55 3.14
C ALA A 32 1.20 -8.85 3.94
N ALA A 33 0.75 -9.96 3.34
CA ALA A 33 0.74 -11.26 4.01
C ALA A 33 2.15 -11.81 4.29
N HIS A 34 3.18 -11.31 3.59
CA HIS A 34 4.57 -11.66 3.84
C HIS A 34 5.15 -10.85 5.00
N ASN A 35 4.81 -9.57 5.10
CA ASN A 35 5.35 -8.64 6.09
C ASN A 35 4.55 -8.61 7.41
N ALA A 36 3.24 -8.86 7.36
CA ALA A 36 2.34 -8.77 8.50
C ALA A 36 1.81 -10.14 8.94
N THR A 37 2.00 -10.44 10.24
CA THR A 37 1.44 -11.65 10.88
C THR A 37 -0.09 -11.62 10.97
N GLU A 38 -0.73 -10.44 10.95
CA GLU A 38 -2.18 -10.26 11.12
C GLU A 38 -2.88 -9.63 9.90
N ALA A 39 -2.50 -10.03 8.69
CA ALA A 39 -3.11 -9.50 7.46
C ALA A 39 -4.63 -9.75 7.32
N ALA A 40 -5.17 -10.72 8.06
CA ALA A 40 -6.60 -11.05 8.06
C ALA A 40 -7.50 -9.95 8.66
N GLY A 41 -6.94 -8.99 9.40
CA GLY A 41 -7.67 -7.86 9.97
C GLY A 41 -7.84 -6.66 9.03
N TYR A 42 -7.13 -6.64 7.91
CA TYR A 42 -7.04 -5.46 7.08
C TYR A 42 -8.28 -5.19 6.23
N VAL A 43 -8.52 -3.91 6.00
CA VAL A 43 -9.69 -3.41 5.28
C VAL A 43 -9.21 -2.50 4.16
N TRP A 44 -9.65 -2.80 2.95
CA TRP A 44 -9.49 -1.95 1.79
C TRP A 44 -10.53 -0.83 1.82
N THR A 45 -10.09 0.37 1.50
CA THR A 45 -10.92 1.57 1.34
C THR A 45 -10.70 2.16 -0.03
N LEU A 46 -11.73 2.15 -0.87
CA LEU A 46 -11.66 2.68 -2.23
C LEU A 46 -12.25 4.07 -2.34
N THR A 47 -11.40 5.02 -2.68
CA THR A 47 -11.74 6.41 -2.94
C THR A 47 -11.62 6.71 -4.44
N TRP A 48 -12.46 7.60 -4.96
CA TRP A 48 -12.25 8.20 -6.28
C TRP A 48 -11.64 9.58 -6.11
N LEU A 49 -10.38 9.75 -6.52
CA LEU A 49 -9.72 11.05 -6.56
C LEU A 49 -9.57 11.48 -8.02
N GLU A 50 -10.14 12.64 -8.37
CA GLU A 50 -10.05 13.20 -9.73
C GLU A 50 -10.55 12.26 -10.86
N GLY A 51 -11.42 11.30 -10.52
CA GLY A 51 -11.92 10.28 -11.45
C GLY A 51 -11.09 8.99 -11.50
N HIS A 52 -10.05 8.89 -10.67
CA HIS A 52 -9.16 7.73 -10.58
C HIS A 52 -9.43 6.89 -9.34
N ALA A 53 -9.37 5.56 -9.50
CA ALA A 53 -9.55 4.63 -8.40
C ALA A 53 -8.28 4.61 -7.52
N VAL A 54 -8.46 4.93 -6.25
CA VAL A 54 -7.41 4.89 -5.23
C VAL A 54 -7.87 3.95 -4.12
N CYS A 55 -7.20 2.82 -3.96
CA CYS A 55 -7.48 1.86 -2.89
C CYS A 55 -6.41 2.01 -1.81
N GLU A 56 -6.80 2.32 -0.59
CA GLU A 56 -5.91 2.32 0.57
C GLU A 56 -6.22 1.13 1.46
N LEU A 57 -5.16 0.46 1.91
CA LEU A 57 -5.21 -0.60 2.91
C LEU A 57 -4.82 0.00 4.26
N ASP A 58 -5.44 -0.47 5.32
CA ASP A 58 -5.23 0.00 6.70
C ASP A 58 -3.75 -0.01 7.14
N GLU A 59 -2.92 -0.85 6.52
CA GLU A 59 -1.47 -0.98 6.78
C GLU A 59 -0.58 0.06 6.07
N CYS A 60 -1.10 1.24 5.72
CA CYS A 60 -0.38 2.26 4.95
C CYS A 60 0.09 1.81 3.55
N THR A 61 -0.57 0.81 2.96
CA THR A 61 -0.36 0.40 1.56
C THR A 61 -1.42 1.02 0.66
N ARG A 62 -1.02 1.60 -0.47
CA ARG A 62 -1.91 2.37 -1.37
C ARG A 62 -1.75 1.93 -2.81
N VAL A 63 -2.86 1.62 -3.48
CA VAL A 63 -2.91 1.24 -4.90
C VAL A 63 -3.61 2.36 -5.68
N VAL A 64 -2.88 2.99 -6.59
CA VAL A 64 -3.36 4.14 -7.39
C VAL A 64 -3.42 3.77 -8.86
N GLN A 65 -4.60 3.95 -9.47
CA GLN A 65 -4.75 3.90 -10.91
C GLN A 65 -4.44 5.27 -11.54
N ARG A 66 -3.52 5.31 -12.51
CA ARG A 66 -3.23 6.51 -13.32
C ARG A 66 -4.20 6.65 -14.48
N ALA A 67 -4.30 7.87 -15.03
CA ALA A 67 -5.14 8.18 -16.19
C ALA A 67 -4.82 7.34 -17.45
N ASP A 68 -3.55 6.94 -17.59
CA ASP A 68 -3.07 6.04 -18.66
C ASP A 68 -3.56 4.58 -18.51
N GLY A 69 -4.14 4.23 -17.36
CA GLY A 69 -4.55 2.85 -17.04
C GLY A 69 -3.46 2.05 -16.30
N SER A 70 -2.24 2.57 -16.25
CA SER A 70 -1.16 2.07 -15.40
C SER A 70 -1.53 2.11 -13.92
N VAL A 71 -1.18 1.07 -13.15
CA VAL A 71 -1.45 0.99 -11.71
C VAL A 71 -0.13 0.97 -10.94
N GLY A 72 -0.01 1.81 -9.92
CA GLY A 72 1.13 1.84 -9.00
C GLY A 72 0.72 1.36 -7.61
N ILE A 73 1.62 0.64 -6.95
CA ILE A 73 1.51 0.25 -5.54
C ILE A 73 2.53 1.08 -4.78
N GLU A 74 2.06 1.85 -3.81
CA GLU A 74 2.83 2.71 -2.92
C GLU A 74 2.73 2.12 -1.51
N SER A 75 3.78 1.50 -1.01
CA SER A 75 3.84 0.99 0.36
C SER A 75 4.73 1.92 1.18
N ILE A 76 4.24 2.46 2.30
CA ILE A 76 4.98 3.41 3.15
C ILE A 76 6.08 2.71 3.98
N THR A 77 6.23 1.39 3.88
CA THR A 77 7.20 0.62 4.68
C THR A 77 8.68 0.80 4.29
N ASP A 78 8.98 1.46 3.17
CA ASP A 78 10.35 1.72 2.70
C ASP A 78 10.81 3.15 3.03
N GLN A 79 10.86 3.52 4.31
CA GLN A 79 11.45 4.81 4.72
C GLN A 79 12.43 4.73 5.89
N ASN A 80 13.04 3.57 6.18
CA ASN A 80 14.16 3.55 7.12
C ASN A 80 15.17 2.41 6.89
N ASP A 81 15.79 2.37 5.71
CA ASP A 81 17.18 1.91 5.59
C ASP A 81 18.10 3.01 6.14
N PHE A 82 18.02 3.26 7.45
CA PHE A 82 19.06 3.97 8.18
C PHE A 82 19.94 2.90 8.83
N VAL A 83 20.71 2.19 7.99
CA VAL A 83 21.83 1.38 8.48
C VAL A 83 23.12 1.99 7.95
N GLY A 84 23.97 2.45 8.88
CA GLY A 84 25.29 3.01 8.61
C GLY A 84 25.23 4.52 8.37
N GLU A 85 25.80 5.39 9.18
CA GLU A 85 26.98 5.23 10.02
C GLU A 85 26.87 6.30 11.12
N CYS A 86 26.73 5.88 12.37
CA CYS A 86 27.22 6.74 13.45
C CYS A 86 28.73 6.50 13.41
N PRO A 87 29.59 7.48 13.10
CA PRO A 87 30.98 7.37 13.49
C PRO A 87 31.01 7.42 15.02
N GLU A 88 30.73 6.27 15.63
CA GLU A 88 31.24 5.95 16.94
C GLU A 88 32.77 6.00 16.78
N ASP A 89 33.46 6.74 17.64
CA ASP A 89 34.93 6.79 17.73
C ASP A 89 35.71 7.86 16.92
N ASP A 90 35.30 9.14 16.99
CA ASP A 90 36.25 10.29 16.83
C ASP A 90 36.06 11.30 17.97
N TRP A 91 35.98 10.80 19.20
CA TRP A 91 35.96 11.63 20.41
C TRP A 91 37.07 11.25 21.40
N LEU A 92 38.00 10.36 21.02
CA LEU A 92 39.14 9.96 21.85
C LEU A 92 40.51 10.28 21.21
N ILE A 93 40.93 11.53 21.43
CA ILE A 93 42.26 12.08 21.82
C ILE A 93 43.51 11.17 21.64
N PRO A 94 44.68 11.75 21.27
CA PRO A 94 45.51 12.42 22.28
C PRO A 94 45.69 13.93 22.13
#